data_AF-A0A6J0BC85-F1
#
_entry.id   AF-A0A6J0BC85-F1
#
_cell.length_a   1.000
_cell.length_b   1.000
_cell.length_c   1.000
_cell.angle_alpha   90.00
_cell.angle_beta   90.00
_cell.angle_gamma   90.00
#
_symmetry.space_group_name_H-M   'P 1'
#
loop_
_entity.id
_entity.type
_entity.pdbx_description
1 polymer ?
#
loop_
_entity_poly.entity_id
_entity_poly.type
_entity_poly.pdbx_seq_one_letter_code
_entity_poly.pdbx_strand_id
1 'polypeptide(L)'
;MTEAILGISGEALLSSKMPISSRIKLHWILHFLGLGLLAVGLGTIIAHRIQFGSLHAAFIHGKLGVFAIALALIVAMNGVLCLGTGMCCAKASITRRKVLHGCGGIFSTILILASQITGIYTSWWPSSEIDKHLTGAAYFVGGILLLAKPLHTTILRMRKVSS
;
A
#
# COMPACT_ATOMS: atom_id res chain seq x y z
N MET A 1 -4.59 -1.85 -1.04
CA MET A 1 -3.65 -1.80 -2.20
C MET A 1 -4.20 -2.44 -3.47
N THR A 2 -5.11 -3.41 -3.37
CA THR A 2 -5.78 -4.04 -4.53
C THR A 2 -6.66 -3.09 -5.35
N GLU A 3 -7.04 -1.91 -4.84
CA GLU A 3 -7.71 -0.85 -5.63
C GLU A 3 -6.96 -0.47 -6.91
N ALA A 4 -5.66 -0.72 -6.94
CA ALA A 4 -4.82 -0.31 -8.03
C ALA A 4 -4.57 -1.44 -9.05
N ILE A 5 -4.79 -2.71 -8.66
CA ILE A 5 -5.06 -3.80 -9.61
C ILE A 5 -6.42 -3.54 -10.31
N LEU A 6 -7.42 -3.09 -9.54
CA LEU A 6 -8.72 -2.66 -10.10
C LEU A 6 -8.65 -1.33 -10.88
N GLY A 7 -7.57 -0.57 -10.72
CA GLY A 7 -7.32 0.66 -11.48
C GLY A 7 -6.77 0.40 -12.88
N ILE A 8 -6.06 -0.73 -13.06
CA ILE A 8 -5.43 -1.17 -14.31
C ILE A 8 -6.33 -2.17 -15.05
N SER A 9 -6.96 -3.10 -14.33
CA SER A 9 -8.09 -3.88 -14.84
C SER A 9 -9.26 -2.92 -15.11
N GLY A 10 -10.06 -3.10 -16.16
CA GLY A 10 -11.17 -2.20 -16.55
C GLY A 10 -12.24 -1.91 -15.48
N GLU A 11 -12.08 -2.40 -14.25
CA GLU A 11 -12.88 -2.09 -13.07
C GLU A 11 -12.79 -0.64 -12.58
N ALA A 12 -11.82 0.15 -13.03
CA ALA A 12 -11.84 1.60 -12.84
C ALA A 12 -13.12 2.24 -13.41
N LEU A 13 -13.69 1.62 -14.46
CA LEU A 13 -14.97 1.98 -15.07
C LEU A 13 -16.19 1.48 -14.26
N LEU A 14 -16.05 0.38 -13.52
CA LEU A 14 -17.10 -0.13 -12.62
C LEU A 14 -17.18 0.71 -11.34
N SER A 15 -16.04 1.02 -10.73
CA SER A 15 -15.95 1.90 -9.56
C SER A 15 -16.42 3.33 -9.85
N SER A 16 -16.21 3.84 -11.06
CA SER A 16 -16.70 5.19 -11.43
C SER A 16 -18.23 5.29 -11.40
N LYS A 17 -18.93 4.20 -11.74
CA LYS A 17 -20.40 4.10 -11.73
C LYS A 17 -20.99 3.77 -10.34
N MET A 18 -20.17 3.35 -9.37
CA MET A 18 -20.64 3.03 -8.03
C MET A 18 -20.95 4.31 -7.21
N PRO A 19 -21.93 4.27 -6.28
CA PRO A 19 -22.11 5.35 -5.32
C PRO A 19 -20.91 5.47 -4.38
N ILE A 20 -20.70 6.66 -3.81
CA ILE A 20 -19.54 6.95 -2.92
C ILE A 20 -19.45 5.95 -1.76
N SER A 21 -20.58 5.59 -1.15
CA SER A 21 -20.64 4.61 -0.06
C SER A 21 -20.09 3.24 -0.46
N SER A 22 -20.47 2.73 -1.64
CA SER A 22 -19.97 1.45 -2.15
C SER A 22 -18.49 1.49 -2.47
N ARG A 23 -17.98 2.61 -3.02
CA ARG A 23 -16.54 2.79 -3.24
C ARG A 23 -15.74 2.75 -1.94
N ILE A 24 -16.25 3.40 -0.89
CA ILE A 24 -15.61 3.38 0.43
C ILE A 24 -15.60 1.95 1.00
N LYS A 25 -16.73 1.22 0.89
CA LYS A 25 -16.77 -0.19 1.33
C LYS A 25 -15.78 -1.06 0.57
N LEU A 26 -15.74 -0.92 -0.75
CA LEU A 26 -14.80 -1.65 -1.60
C LEU A 26 -13.34 -1.34 -1.23
N HIS A 27 -12.99 -0.06 -1.04
CA HIS A 27 -11.68 0.36 -0.57
C HIS A 27 -11.27 -0.37 0.71
N TRP A 28 -12.16 -0.44 1.69
CA TRP A 28 -11.91 -1.14 2.95
C TRP A 28 -11.77 -2.64 2.80
N ILE A 29 -12.65 -3.29 2.03
CA ILE A 29 -12.55 -4.74 1.74
C ILE A 29 -11.18 -5.05 1.13
N LEU A 30 -10.76 -4.26 0.14
CA LEU A 30 -9.48 -4.39 -0.55
C LEU A 30 -8.29 -4.09 0.36
N HIS A 31 -8.44 -3.15 1.30
CA HIS A 31 -7.42 -2.89 2.32
C HIS A 31 -7.28 -4.04 3.30
N PHE A 32 -8.37 -4.59 3.83
CA PHE A 32 -8.33 -5.73 4.75
C PHE A 32 -7.79 -6.98 4.07
N LEU A 33 -8.20 -7.25 2.83
CA LEU A 33 -7.65 -8.36 2.04
C LEU A 33 -6.14 -8.20 1.85
N GLY A 34 -5.68 -7.00 1.47
CA GLY A 34 -4.25 -6.72 1.32
C GLY A 34 -3.46 -6.86 2.63
N LEU A 35 -3.98 -6.35 3.74
CA LEU A 35 -3.36 -6.52 5.07
C LEU A 35 -3.35 -7.98 5.52
N GLY A 36 -4.40 -8.75 5.23
CA GLY A 36 -4.45 -10.18 5.49
C GLY A 36 -3.37 -10.95 4.72
N LEU A 37 -3.22 -10.68 3.42
CA LEU A 37 -2.16 -11.29 2.61
C LEU A 37 -0.76 -10.90 3.11
N LEU A 38 -0.56 -9.64 3.51
CA LEU A 38 0.70 -9.20 4.12
C LEU A 38 0.99 -9.92 5.45
N ALA A 39 -0.03 -10.11 6.29
CA ALA A 39 0.11 -10.83 7.55
C ALA A 39 0.47 -12.31 7.32
N VAL A 40 -0.14 -12.97 6.34
CA VAL A 40 0.21 -14.33 5.95
C VAL A 40 1.66 -14.39 5.45
N GLY A 41 2.07 -13.51 4.55
CA GLY A 41 3.44 -13.46 4.03
C GLY A 41 4.49 -13.15 5.09
N LEU A 42 4.19 -12.28 6.05
CA LEU A 42 5.07 -12.04 7.20
C LEU A 42 5.13 -13.28 8.11
N GLY A 43 3.99 -13.94 8.34
CA GLY A 43 3.89 -15.17 9.12
C GLY A 43 4.72 -16.30 8.54
N THR A 44 4.73 -16.49 7.22
CA THR A 44 5.57 -17.52 6.56
C THR A 44 7.06 -17.23 6.73
N ILE A 45 7.48 -15.95 6.60
CA ILE A 45 8.87 -15.55 6.82
C ILE A 45 9.30 -15.80 8.26
N ILE A 46 8.45 -15.47 9.24
CA ILE A 46 8.72 -15.70 10.66
C ILE A 46 8.79 -17.20 10.96
N ALA A 47 7.85 -18.00 10.46
CA ALA A 47 7.82 -19.44 10.65
C ALA A 47 9.08 -20.10 10.07
N HIS A 48 9.46 -19.71 8.84
CA HIS A 48 10.71 -20.17 8.21
C HIS A 48 11.94 -19.78 9.04
N ARG A 49 11.97 -18.57 9.61
CA ARG A 49 13.07 -18.15 10.49
C ARG A 49 13.15 -18.99 11.76
N ILE A 50 12.02 -19.30 12.40
CA ILE A 50 11.98 -20.13 13.61
C ILE A 50 12.48 -21.56 13.30
N GLN A 51 12.06 -22.12 12.16
CA GLN A 51 12.39 -23.49 11.78
C GLN A 51 13.83 -23.65 11.27
N PHE A 52 14.35 -22.69 10.51
CA PHE A 52 15.62 -22.83 9.78
C PHE A 52 16.70 -21.80 10.18
N GLY A 53 16.42 -20.93 11.16
CA GLY A 53 17.37 -19.93 11.65
C GLY A 53 17.68 -18.79 10.66
N SER A 54 16.86 -18.59 9.61
CA SER A 54 17.20 -17.66 8.53
C SER A 54 17.19 -16.18 8.95
N LEU A 55 18.11 -15.39 8.40
CA LEU A 55 18.23 -13.95 8.65
C LEU A 55 17.39 -13.08 7.69
N HIS A 56 16.27 -13.59 7.19
CA HIS A 56 15.49 -12.95 6.11
C HIS A 56 15.08 -11.49 6.43
N ALA A 57 14.78 -11.19 7.69
CA ALA A 57 14.42 -9.83 8.15
C ALA A 57 15.63 -8.87 8.32
N ALA A 58 16.87 -9.37 8.29
CA ALA A 58 18.08 -8.56 8.44
C ALA A 58 18.48 -7.85 7.13
N PHE A 59 18.03 -8.37 6.00
CA PHE A 59 18.27 -7.78 4.68
C PHE A 59 17.46 -6.49 4.49
N ILE A 60 17.95 -5.64 3.59
CA ILE A 60 17.36 -4.32 3.34
C ILE A 60 15.89 -4.41 2.92
N HIS A 61 15.53 -5.42 2.11
CA HIS A 61 14.15 -5.68 1.69
C HIS A 61 13.23 -5.99 2.88
N GLY A 62 13.72 -6.75 3.87
CA GLY A 62 12.98 -7.14 5.07
C GLY A 62 12.71 -5.94 5.98
N LYS A 63 13.72 -5.07 6.19
CA LYS A 63 13.56 -3.82 6.96
C LYS A 63 12.55 -2.88 6.29
N LEU A 64 12.66 -2.71 4.97
CA LEU A 64 11.71 -1.90 4.19
C LEU A 64 10.29 -2.47 4.30
N GLY A 65 10.13 -3.79 4.16
CA GLY A 65 8.84 -4.46 4.22
C GLY A 65 8.16 -4.30 5.59
N VAL A 66 8.88 -4.55 6.68
CA VAL A 66 8.36 -4.37 8.05
C VAL A 66 7.96 -2.92 8.31
N PHE A 67 8.82 -1.97 7.93
CA PHE A 67 8.51 -0.54 8.09
C PHE A 67 7.28 -0.15 7.27
N ALA A 68 7.15 -0.66 6.05
CA ALA A 68 6.02 -0.37 5.19
C ALA A 68 4.70 -0.96 5.72
N ILE A 69 4.73 -2.17 6.31
CA ILE A 69 3.58 -2.79 6.97
C ILE A 69 3.16 -1.97 8.19
N ALA A 70 4.10 -1.57 9.05
CA ALA A 70 3.80 -0.74 10.21
C ALA A 70 3.16 0.59 9.78
N LEU A 71 3.71 1.24 8.75
CA LEU A 71 3.13 2.46 8.19
C LEU A 71 1.74 2.21 7.58
N ALA A 72 1.53 1.11 6.85
CA ALA A 72 0.23 0.76 6.27
C ALA A 72 -0.86 0.62 7.34
N LEU A 73 -0.53 0.04 8.50
CA LEU A 73 -1.44 -0.06 9.64
C LEU A 73 -1.79 1.32 10.21
N ILE A 74 -0.81 2.21 10.39
CA ILE A 74 -1.03 3.58 10.85
C ILE A 74 -1.93 4.35 9.86
N VAL A 75 -1.68 4.19 8.55
CA VAL A 75 -2.47 4.83 7.49
C VAL A 75 -3.90 4.29 7.47
N ALA A 76 -4.09 2.98 7.68
CA ALA A 76 -5.40 2.35 7.78
C ALA A 76 -6.17 2.90 9.00
N MET A 77 -5.53 2.98 10.19
CA MET A 77 -6.15 3.59 11.37
C MET A 77 -6.57 5.04 11.11
N ASN A 78 -5.72 5.84 10.45
CA ASN A 78 -6.09 7.21 10.04
C ASN A 78 -7.25 7.23 9.03
N GLY A 79 -7.40 6.20 8.20
CA GLY A 79 -8.54 6.01 7.31
C GLY A 79 -9.85 5.85 8.08
N VAL A 80 -9.86 5.12 9.19
CA VAL A 80 -11.05 4.99 10.07
C VAL A 80 -11.45 6.35 10.62
N LEU A 81 -10.46 7.13 11.08
CA LEU A 81 -10.70 8.49 11.58
C LEU A 81 -11.24 9.44 10.50
N CYS A 82 -11.00 9.18 9.22
CA CYS A 82 -11.55 9.94 8.11
C CYS A 82 -13.03 9.62 7.80
N LEU A 83 -13.60 8.54 8.35
CA LEU A 83 -15.01 8.18 8.18
C LEU A 83 -15.95 9.04 9.04
N GLY A 84 -15.42 9.92 9.89
CA GLY A 84 -16.23 10.85 10.67
C GLY A 84 -16.92 10.18 11.87
N THR A 85 -16.25 9.24 12.54
CA THR A 85 -16.71 8.79 13.86
C THR A 85 -16.61 9.99 14.82
N GLY A 86 -17.75 10.45 15.35
CA GLY A 86 -17.85 11.63 16.22
C GLY A 86 -16.91 11.61 17.44
N MET A 87 -16.32 10.44 17.75
CA MET A 87 -15.38 10.20 18.84
C MET A 87 -14.00 10.89 18.67
N CYS A 88 -13.61 11.39 17.50
CA CYS A 88 -12.24 11.91 17.27
C CYS A 88 -12.17 13.29 16.54
N CYS A 89 -13.31 13.95 16.33
CA CYS A 89 -13.46 15.05 15.36
C CYS A 89 -13.28 16.48 15.92
N ALA A 90 -12.60 16.69 17.05
CA ALA A 90 -12.57 18.02 17.67
C ALA A 90 -11.51 19.01 17.14
N LYS A 91 -10.39 18.56 16.52
CA LYS A 91 -9.23 19.46 16.30
C LYS A 91 -8.63 19.53 14.90
N ALA A 92 -8.87 18.56 14.01
CA ALA A 92 -8.26 18.54 12.68
C ALA A 92 -9.34 18.46 11.60
N SER A 93 -9.27 19.35 10.61
CA SER A 93 -10.18 19.34 9.47
C SER A 93 -10.11 17.99 8.74
N ILE A 94 -11.27 17.46 8.36
CA ILE A 94 -11.39 16.20 7.61
C ILE A 94 -10.50 16.24 6.36
N THR A 95 -10.37 17.42 5.73
CA THR A 95 -9.50 17.64 4.58
C THR A 95 -8.03 17.40 4.90
N ARG A 96 -7.49 17.93 6.01
CA ARG A 96 -6.09 17.67 6.42
C ARG A 96 -5.84 16.19 6.70
N ARG A 97 -6.77 15.50 7.37
CA ARG A 97 -6.64 14.05 7.63
C ARG A 97 -6.64 13.23 6.33
N LYS A 98 -7.47 13.61 5.35
CA LYS A 98 -7.49 12.99 4.01
C LYS A 98 -6.20 13.22 3.22
N VAL A 99 -5.54 14.38 3.41
CA VAL A 99 -4.21 14.64 2.83
C VAL A 99 -3.17 13.73 3.49
N LEU A 100 -3.14 13.66 4.82
CA LEU A 100 -2.22 12.77 5.55
C LEU A 100 -2.43 11.30 5.20
N HIS A 101 -3.70 10.86 5.07
CA HIS A 101 -4.03 9.51 4.62
C HIS A 101 -3.49 9.23 3.21
N GLY A 102 -3.71 10.18 2.27
CA GLY A 102 -3.23 10.08 0.90
C GLY A 102 -1.70 9.99 0.82
N CYS A 103 -0.99 10.92 1.48
CA CYS A 103 0.47 10.92 1.53
C CYS A 103 1.03 9.65 2.17
N GLY A 104 0.49 9.24 3.31
CA GLY A 104 0.93 8.03 3.99
C GLY A 104 0.68 6.77 3.16
N GLY A 105 -0.47 6.68 2.48
CA GLY A 105 -0.79 5.57 1.58
C GLY A 105 0.15 5.49 0.38
N ILE A 106 0.48 6.64 -0.23
CA ILE A 106 1.46 6.72 -1.33
C ILE A 106 2.84 6.27 -0.84
N PHE A 107 3.30 6.81 0.30
CA PHE A 107 4.62 6.49 0.83
C PHE A 107 4.74 5.01 1.24
N SER A 108 3.71 4.47 1.90
CA SER A 108 3.64 3.04 2.23
C SER A 108 3.67 2.17 0.97
N THR A 109 2.94 2.53 -0.08
CA THR A 109 2.93 1.79 -1.35
C THR A 109 4.32 1.80 -2.01
N ILE A 110 5.01 2.94 -2.04
CA ILE A 110 6.38 3.06 -2.56
C ILE A 110 7.33 2.14 -1.77
N LEU A 111 7.24 2.14 -0.45
CA LEU A 111 8.09 1.28 0.39
C LEU A 111 7.83 -0.20 0.18
N ILE A 112 6.57 -0.61 -0.03
CA ILE A 112 6.23 -2.00 -0.36
C ILE A 112 6.81 -2.38 -1.72
N LEU A 113 6.66 -1.53 -2.75
CA LEU A 113 7.25 -1.77 -4.06
C LEU A 113 8.79 -1.85 -3.98
N ALA A 114 9.42 -0.94 -3.25
CA ALA A 114 10.87 -0.95 -3.03
C ALA A 114 11.33 -2.22 -2.29
N SER A 115 10.59 -2.66 -1.28
CA SER A 115 10.83 -3.92 -0.57
C SER A 115 10.73 -5.12 -1.51
N GLN A 116 9.71 -5.18 -2.38
CA GLN A 116 9.56 -6.27 -3.35
C GLN A 116 10.68 -6.27 -4.40
N ILE A 117 10.98 -5.11 -5.00
CA ILE A 117 12.05 -4.98 -6.00
C ILE A 117 13.40 -5.39 -5.38
N THR A 118 13.73 -4.88 -4.19
CA THR A 118 14.98 -5.27 -3.51
C THR A 118 14.99 -6.74 -3.09
N GLY A 119 13.82 -7.32 -2.78
CA GLY A 119 13.68 -8.75 -2.49
C GLY A 119 14.00 -9.65 -3.69
N ILE A 120 13.56 -9.27 -4.90
CA ILE A 120 13.84 -10.02 -6.14
C ILE A 120 15.34 -10.17 -6.40
N TYR A 121 16.13 -9.15 -6.06
CA TYR A 121 17.59 -9.16 -6.26
C TYR A 121 18.37 -9.81 -5.10
N THR A 122 17.70 -10.46 -4.16
CA THR A 122 18.37 -11.23 -3.10
C THR A 122 18.35 -12.74 -3.40
N SER A 123 19.26 -13.48 -2.73
CA SER A 123 19.53 -14.90 -3.02
C SER A 123 18.35 -15.86 -2.79
N TRP A 124 17.27 -15.42 -2.14
CA TRP A 124 16.09 -16.28 -1.92
C TRP A 124 15.20 -16.39 -3.15
N TRP A 125 15.28 -15.46 -4.10
CA TRP A 125 14.42 -15.46 -5.29
C TRP A 125 14.97 -16.44 -6.34
N PRO A 126 14.28 -17.57 -6.58
CA PRO A 126 14.82 -18.66 -7.40
C PRO A 126 14.47 -18.43 -8.87
N SER A 127 15.12 -17.45 -9.51
CA SER A 127 14.90 -17.19 -10.94
C SER A 127 16.18 -16.78 -11.67
N SER A 128 16.12 -16.80 -13.00
CA SER A 128 17.20 -16.28 -13.84
C SER A 128 17.32 -14.75 -13.68
N GLU A 129 18.48 -14.20 -14.08
CA GLU A 129 18.71 -12.75 -14.07
C GLU A 129 17.71 -12.00 -14.96
N ILE A 130 17.33 -12.60 -16.10
CA ILE A 130 16.33 -12.02 -17.02
C ILE A 130 14.98 -11.91 -16.31
N ASP A 131 14.55 -12.96 -15.60
CA ASP A 131 13.27 -12.97 -14.89
C ASP A 131 13.24 -11.92 -13.76
N LYS A 132 14.37 -11.74 -13.05
CA LYS A 132 14.50 -10.72 -12.00
C LYS A 132 14.32 -9.31 -12.56
N HIS A 133 15.00 -9.01 -13.66
CA HIS A 133 14.91 -7.71 -14.32
C HIS A 133 13.50 -7.45 -14.87
N LEU A 134 12.90 -8.43 -15.51
CA LEU A 134 11.56 -8.29 -16.08
C LEU A 134 10.51 -8.08 -14.98
N THR A 135 10.58 -8.86 -13.89
CA THR A 135 9.68 -8.72 -12.74
C THR A 135 9.87 -7.39 -12.03
N GLY A 136 11.13 -6.97 -11.80
CA GLY A 136 11.45 -5.68 -11.21
C GLY A 136 10.94 -4.50 -12.06
N ALA A 137 11.10 -4.57 -13.38
CA ALA A 137 10.59 -3.58 -14.32
C ALA A 137 9.06 -3.53 -14.31
N ALA A 138 8.38 -4.69 -14.26
CA ALA A 138 6.93 -4.77 -14.15
C ALA A 138 6.41 -4.10 -12.87
N TYR A 139 7.07 -4.35 -11.72
CA TYR A 139 6.72 -3.65 -10.47
C TYR A 139 6.97 -2.16 -10.52
N PHE A 140 8.05 -1.71 -11.17
CA PHE A 140 8.34 -0.29 -11.33
C PHE A 140 7.27 0.42 -12.19
N VAL A 141 7.02 -0.09 -13.40
CA VAL A 141 6.03 0.48 -14.32
C VAL A 141 4.63 0.39 -13.73
N GLY A 142 4.25 -0.78 -13.21
CA GLY A 142 2.97 -0.99 -12.54
C GLY A 142 2.80 -0.04 -11.36
N GLY A 143 3.86 0.20 -10.58
CA GLY A 143 3.91 1.16 -9.48
C GLY A 143 3.63 2.60 -9.89
N ILE A 144 4.20 3.07 -11.00
CA ILE A 144 3.93 4.40 -11.55
C ILE A 144 2.43 4.55 -11.89
N LEU A 145 1.88 3.56 -12.58
CA LEU A 145 0.46 3.55 -12.96
C LEU A 145 -0.45 3.51 -11.71
N LEU A 146 -0.07 2.72 -10.72
CA LEU A 146 -0.72 2.59 -9.41
C LEU A 146 -0.90 3.95 -8.72
N LEU A 147 0.16 4.75 -8.73
CA LEU A 147 0.29 5.96 -7.92
C LEU A 147 -0.26 7.20 -8.61
N ALA A 148 -0.48 7.18 -9.94
CA ALA A 148 -0.92 8.35 -10.71
C ALA A 148 -2.19 9.01 -10.14
N LYS A 149 -3.25 8.23 -9.93
CA LYS A 149 -4.54 8.75 -9.44
C LYS A 149 -4.50 9.18 -7.96
N PRO A 150 -3.93 8.40 -7.02
CA PRO A 150 -3.71 8.83 -5.65
C PRO A 150 -2.87 10.11 -5.53
N LEU A 151 -1.78 10.22 -6.31
CA LEU A 151 -0.92 11.41 -6.35
C LEU A 151 -1.72 12.64 -6.79
N HIS A 152 -2.37 12.56 -7.95
CA HIS A 152 -3.18 13.65 -8.48
C HIS A 152 -4.25 14.12 -7.47
N THR A 153 -5.01 13.19 -6.90
CA THR A 153 -6.07 13.50 -5.93
C THR A 153 -5.52 14.13 -4.65
N THR A 154 -4.36 13.66 -4.17
CA THR A 154 -3.73 14.17 -2.95
C THR A 154 -3.19 15.59 -3.17
N ILE A 155 -2.53 15.85 -4.31
CA ILE A 155 -2.03 17.18 -4.69
C ILE A 155 -3.19 18.20 -4.77
N LEU A 156 -4.31 17.83 -5.40
CA LEU A 156 -5.48 18.70 -5.46
C LEU A 156 -6.05 19.04 -4.07
N ARG A 157 -6.02 18.09 -3.13
CA ARG A 157 -6.46 18.33 -1.74
C ARG A 157 -5.46 19.18 -0.96
N MET A 158 -4.17 19.01 -1.19
CA MET A 158 -3.13 19.85 -0.58
C MET A 158 -3.32 21.32 -0.95
N ARG A 159 -3.55 21.61 -2.23
CA ARG A 159 -3.83 22.98 -2.72
C ARG A 159 -5.01 23.64 -2.02
N LYS A 160 -6.07 22.88 -1.71
CA LYS A 160 -7.26 23.37 -0.99
C LYS A 160 -7.04 23.62 0.51
N VAL A 161 -5.96 23.08 1.09
CA VAL A 161 -5.61 23.29 2.51
C VAL A 161 -4.66 24.48 2.67
N SER A 162 -3.90 24.80 1.63
CA SER A 162 -2.96 25.94 1.59
C SER A 162 -3.61 27.27 1.15
N SER A 163 -4.81 27.22 0.57
CA SER A 163 -5.66 28.37 0.24
C SER A 163 -6.55 28.75 1.42
#